data_AF-A0A175K105-F1
#
_entry.id   AF-A0A175K105-F1
#
_cell.length_a   1.000
_cell.length_b   1.000
_cell.length_c   1.000
_cell.angle_alpha   90.00
_cell.angle_beta   90.00
_cell.angle_gamma   90.00
#
_symmetry.space_group_name_H-M   'P 1'
#
loop_
_entity.id
_entity.type
_entity.pdbx_description
1 polymer ?
#
loop_
_entity_poly.entity_id
_entity_poly.type
_entity_poly.pdbx_seq_one_letter_code
_entity_poly.pdbx_strand_id
1 'polypeptide(L)'
;MTEILAPTTQGQEIMEKLNKQTYECVICMVPIRRYHKIWSCPRCFTVVHSTCVVGWAANKPTWCCPVCRLEFDKPPKPSCFCGKHVEGSKYESAHCCGEICGKYRVGTNCPHPCTRKCHAGPCGPCTAGGKTVKCFCGRNVVHLGCGQDESSRSCGKMCMKELPCRHACIAICHDGPCPKCSVQVEKPCYCGKEKSKFSCGDCVQDPVTKGFYSCKNVCGKLLACGKHHCTKLCHSGPCEECPTPISIKTCACGKTHYNRKECTDPFEECPEICGKKLPCGHICHSKCHFGPCKCTEKIQKRCRCGKEIIEVPCGYEGEVTCENVCNDLLNCKVHRCDKKCCLAHSKINSDLHQCFNYCGKELPCGHKCMQICHGNKKCPPCSHMMLTPLTCRCGKTKIMPPIPCGTQPPQCNYPCLIIPPCGHPPVQHNCHFGSCPKCTSLTEKTCYCGKNKVKIPCYIESASCGQICGKPMPCGVHVCKRVCHDGPCTENGQCPYECGKKKPYCTHNCNSKCHGNTPCPTTPCDQLVEVKCGCGFRKVQVVCGATPEILSHNNIS
;
A
#
# COMPACT_ATOMS: atom_id res chain seq x y z
N MET A 1 -0.77 -20.21 56.59
CA MET A 1 -0.51 -18.85 56.11
C MET A 1 -1.52 -18.54 55.03
N THR A 2 -2.43 -17.62 55.32
CA THR A 2 -3.59 -17.23 54.50
C THR A 2 -3.14 -16.49 53.24
N GLU A 3 -3.16 -17.16 52.10
CA GLU A 3 -3.01 -16.51 50.79
C GLU A 3 -4.24 -15.62 50.54
N ILE A 4 -4.05 -14.31 50.69
CA ILE A 4 -5.00 -13.29 50.27
C ILE A 4 -5.06 -13.34 48.74
N LEU A 5 -6.05 -14.05 48.20
CA LEU A 5 -6.26 -14.28 46.78
C LEU A 5 -6.19 -12.95 45.98
N ALA A 6 -5.27 -12.92 45.01
CA ALA A 6 -4.84 -11.73 44.30
C ALA A 6 -5.98 -11.01 43.55
N PRO A 7 -5.88 -9.69 43.32
CA PRO A 7 -6.71 -8.99 42.33
C PRO A 7 -6.49 -9.62 40.94
N THR A 8 -7.42 -9.40 40.00
CA THR A 8 -7.16 -9.72 38.59
C THR A 8 -5.89 -9.01 38.14
N THR A 9 -5.08 -9.63 37.28
CA THR A 9 -3.82 -9.06 36.76
C THR A 9 -4.03 -7.64 36.23
N GLN A 10 -5.14 -7.43 35.49
CA GLN A 10 -5.57 -6.12 35.01
C GLN A 10 -5.78 -5.08 36.13
N GLY A 11 -6.42 -5.45 37.23
CA GLY A 11 -6.64 -4.54 38.36
C GLY A 11 -5.34 -4.15 39.07
N GLN A 12 -4.39 -5.09 39.18
CA GLN A 12 -3.06 -4.82 39.75
C GLN A 12 -2.28 -3.84 38.88
N GLU A 13 -2.24 -4.07 37.57
CA GLU A 13 -1.51 -3.21 36.62
C GLU A 13 -2.06 -1.77 36.59
N ILE A 14 -3.40 -1.62 36.57
CA ILE A 14 -4.04 -0.30 36.61
C ILE A 14 -3.64 0.42 37.90
N MET A 15 -3.71 -0.28 39.04
CA MET A 15 -3.40 0.30 40.34
C MET A 15 -1.93 0.69 40.46
N GLU A 16 -1.04 -0.15 39.97
CA GLU A 16 0.40 0.10 39.98
C GLU A 16 0.73 1.35 39.15
N LYS A 17 0.20 1.45 37.93
CA LYS A 17 0.41 2.62 37.04
C LYS A 17 -0.16 3.90 37.63
N LEU A 18 -1.34 3.85 38.26
CA LEU A 18 -1.93 5.02 38.92
C LEU A 18 -1.13 5.45 40.16
N ASN A 19 -0.64 4.50 40.95
CA ASN A 19 0.21 4.81 42.10
C ASN A 19 1.58 5.38 41.67
N LYS A 20 2.15 4.88 40.57
CA LYS A 20 3.37 5.41 39.96
C LYS A 20 3.15 6.69 39.13
N GLN A 21 1.90 7.15 38.98
CA GLN A 21 1.52 8.30 38.14
C GLN A 21 1.95 8.18 36.68
N THR A 22 2.01 6.95 36.15
CA THR A 22 2.35 6.65 34.74
C THR A 22 1.13 6.28 33.91
N TYR A 23 -0.07 6.22 34.51
CA TYR A 23 -1.31 5.94 33.79
C TYR A 23 -1.80 7.20 33.06
N GLU A 24 -1.92 7.14 31.74
CA GLU A 24 -2.33 8.27 30.90
C GLU A 24 -3.83 8.22 30.56
N CYS A 25 -4.49 9.38 30.61
CA CYS A 25 -5.87 9.52 30.16
C CYS A 25 -5.94 9.45 28.64
N VAL A 26 -6.62 8.44 28.08
CA VAL A 26 -6.73 8.22 26.62
C VAL A 26 -7.40 9.36 25.83
N ILE A 27 -8.08 10.29 26.50
CA ILE A 27 -8.74 11.43 25.84
C ILE A 27 -7.78 12.61 25.65
N CYS A 28 -6.94 12.90 26.66
CA CYS A 28 -6.07 14.08 26.66
C CYS A 28 -4.57 13.75 26.65
N MET A 29 -4.21 12.47 26.76
CA MET A 29 -2.83 11.96 26.82
C MET A 29 -2.00 12.55 27.97
N VAL A 30 -2.66 12.93 29.08
CA VAL A 30 -2.00 13.47 30.29
C VAL A 30 -2.07 12.43 31.41
N PRO A 31 -1.00 12.26 32.21
CA PRO A 31 -1.00 11.36 33.37
C PRO A 31 -2.10 11.70 34.39
N ILE A 32 -2.80 10.66 34.85
CA ILE A 32 -3.81 10.74 35.90
C ILE A 32 -3.10 10.71 37.25
N ARG A 33 -3.17 11.82 37.98
CA ARG A 33 -2.57 11.99 39.31
C ARG A 33 -3.62 11.76 40.40
N ARG A 34 -3.16 11.45 41.62
CA ARG A 34 -4.02 11.10 42.77
C ARG A 34 -5.12 12.12 43.10
N TYR A 35 -4.86 13.41 42.89
CA TYR A 35 -5.82 14.49 43.18
C TYR A 35 -6.85 14.71 42.06
N HIS A 36 -6.66 14.11 40.88
CA HIS A 36 -7.63 14.25 39.80
C HIS A 36 -8.90 13.44 40.09
N LYS A 37 -10.05 14.01 39.71
CA LYS A 37 -11.31 13.29 39.67
C LYS A 37 -11.33 12.39 38.44
N ILE A 38 -11.67 11.12 38.63
CA ILE A 38 -11.67 10.12 37.57
C ILE A 38 -13.08 9.61 37.27
N TRP A 39 -13.22 9.04 36.08
CA TRP A 39 -14.30 8.14 35.73
C TRP A 39 -13.69 6.83 35.23
N SER A 40 -14.25 5.70 35.67
CA SER A 40 -13.82 4.36 35.26
C SER A 40 -14.95 3.61 34.56
N CYS A 41 -14.69 3.07 33.37
CA CYS A 41 -15.68 2.30 32.64
C CYS A 41 -16.03 0.99 33.38
N PRO A 42 -17.32 0.65 33.59
CA PRO A 42 -17.73 -0.58 34.27
C PRO A 42 -17.45 -1.87 33.48
N ARG A 43 -17.20 -1.78 32.16
CA ARG A 43 -16.95 -2.95 31.30
C ARG A 43 -15.47 -3.18 31.01
N CYS A 44 -14.78 -2.17 30.48
CA CYS A 44 -13.37 -2.30 30.10
C CYS A 44 -12.39 -1.78 31.16
N PHE A 45 -12.90 -1.18 32.25
CA PHE A 45 -12.11 -0.65 33.37
C PHE A 45 -11.08 0.43 33.01
N THR A 46 -11.16 1.00 31.80
CA THR A 46 -10.41 2.21 31.40
C THR A 46 -10.68 3.34 32.38
N VAL A 47 -9.62 4.03 32.77
CA VAL A 47 -9.67 5.21 33.64
C VAL A 47 -9.38 6.46 32.82
N VAL A 48 -10.20 7.49 32.96
CA VAL A 48 -10.03 8.80 32.31
C VAL A 48 -10.33 9.92 33.31
N HIS A 49 -9.81 11.12 33.03
CA HIS A 49 -10.20 12.31 33.79
C HIS A 49 -11.72 12.53 33.67
N SER A 50 -12.35 12.86 34.80
CA SER A 50 -13.79 13.14 34.83
C SER A 50 -14.18 14.29 33.91
N THR A 51 -13.36 15.34 33.82
CA THR A 51 -13.59 16.50 32.94
C THR A 51 -13.52 16.11 31.47
N CYS A 52 -12.55 15.27 31.11
CA CYS A 52 -12.39 14.77 29.73
C CYS A 52 -13.59 13.94 29.29
N VAL A 53 -14.08 13.02 30.14
CA VAL A 53 -15.23 12.18 29.77
C VAL A 53 -16.54 12.99 29.75
N VAL A 54 -16.69 14.00 30.60
CA VAL A 54 -17.84 14.92 30.55
C VAL A 54 -17.84 15.70 29.23
N GLY A 55 -16.68 16.23 28.81
CA GLY A 55 -16.54 16.86 27.49
C GLY A 55 -16.79 15.89 26.33
N TRP A 56 -16.37 14.63 26.48
CA TRP A 56 -16.61 13.56 25.49
C TRP A 56 -18.10 13.20 25.34
N ALA A 57 -18.83 13.22 26.45
CA ALA A 57 -20.26 12.94 26.50
C ALA A 57 -21.13 14.15 26.14
N ALA A 58 -20.55 15.36 26.08
CA ALA A 58 -21.29 16.59 25.81
C ALA A 58 -22.01 16.54 24.45
N ASN A 59 -23.20 17.14 24.40
CA ASN A 59 -24.02 17.33 23.19
C ASN A 59 -24.54 16.03 22.54
N LYS A 60 -24.63 14.93 23.28
CA LYS A 60 -25.22 13.67 22.78
C LYS A 60 -26.32 13.17 23.72
N PRO A 61 -27.50 12.75 23.21
CA PRO A 61 -28.57 12.19 24.03
C PRO A 61 -28.17 10.86 24.68
N THR A 62 -27.34 10.08 23.98
CA THR A 62 -26.64 8.90 24.50
C THR A 62 -25.16 9.03 24.17
N TRP A 63 -24.29 8.53 25.05
CA TRP A 63 -22.84 8.60 24.83
C TRP A 63 -22.19 7.25 25.06
N CYS A 64 -20.99 7.06 24.53
CA CYS A 64 -20.30 5.78 24.61
C CYS A 64 -18.90 5.91 25.20
N CYS A 65 -18.43 4.85 25.86
CA CYS A 65 -17.06 4.77 26.36
C CYS A 65 -16.05 4.99 25.22
N PRO A 66 -15.03 5.85 25.40
CA PRO A 66 -14.05 6.15 24.34
C PRO A 66 -13.22 4.94 23.88
N VAL A 67 -13.13 3.90 24.71
CA VAL A 67 -12.33 2.69 24.41
C VAL A 67 -13.22 1.54 23.93
N CYS A 68 -14.17 1.09 24.76
CA CYS A 68 -14.98 -0.10 24.45
C CYS A 68 -16.34 0.20 23.79
N ARG A 69 -16.68 1.48 23.59
CA ARG A 69 -17.96 1.93 23.01
C ARG A 69 -19.22 1.44 23.71
N LEU A 70 -19.15 1.01 24.97
CA LEU A 70 -20.33 0.74 25.78
C LEU A 70 -21.18 2.01 25.90
N GLU A 71 -22.47 1.91 25.59
CA GLU A 71 -23.43 3.02 25.59
C GLU A 71 -23.97 3.32 26.99
N PHE A 72 -24.26 4.60 27.23
CA PHE A 72 -24.78 5.14 28.47
C PHE A 72 -25.82 6.23 28.18
N ASP A 73 -26.95 6.16 28.90
CA ASP A 73 -28.03 7.16 28.80
C ASP A 73 -27.86 8.31 29.81
N LYS A 74 -27.03 8.12 30.83
CA LYS A 74 -26.80 9.11 31.90
C LYS A 74 -25.41 9.73 31.76
N PRO A 75 -25.25 11.05 31.99
CA PRO A 75 -23.96 11.72 31.88
C PRO A 75 -22.93 11.10 32.86
N PRO A 76 -21.64 11.06 32.48
CA PRO A 76 -20.60 10.49 33.34
C PRO A 76 -20.45 11.34 34.61
N LYS A 77 -20.40 10.68 35.77
CA LYS A 77 -20.14 11.31 37.06
C LYS A 77 -18.79 10.86 37.61
N PRO A 78 -18.01 11.77 38.23
CA PRO A 78 -16.77 11.38 38.91
C PRO A 78 -17.09 10.44 40.07
N SER A 79 -16.32 9.37 40.19
CA SER A 79 -16.44 8.45 41.32
C SER A 79 -15.15 7.65 41.55
N CYS A 80 -14.93 7.21 42.79
CA CYS A 80 -13.99 6.15 43.12
C CYS A 80 -14.35 4.84 42.41
N PHE A 81 -13.45 3.86 42.40
CA PHE A 81 -13.66 2.61 41.65
C PHE A 81 -14.89 1.79 42.07
N CYS A 82 -15.36 1.90 43.32
CA CYS A 82 -16.59 1.24 43.75
C CYS A 82 -17.87 2.04 43.40
N GLY A 83 -17.74 3.31 43.02
CA GLY A 83 -18.87 4.16 42.62
C GLY A 83 -19.61 4.84 43.78
N LYS A 84 -19.27 4.54 45.04
CA LYS A 84 -19.99 5.07 46.22
C LYS A 84 -19.66 6.52 46.54
N HIS A 85 -18.38 6.89 46.39
CA HIS A 85 -17.86 8.22 46.73
C HIS A 85 -17.40 8.94 45.47
N VAL A 86 -17.60 10.25 45.43
CA VAL A 86 -17.18 11.12 44.30
C VAL A 86 -15.65 11.19 44.19
N GLU A 87 -14.96 11.18 45.32
CA GLU A 87 -13.50 11.26 45.41
C GLU A 87 -12.93 10.02 46.14
N GLY A 88 -11.66 9.73 45.88
CA GLY A 88 -10.92 8.70 46.63
C GLY A 88 -10.45 9.20 47.98
N SER A 89 -10.15 8.27 48.89
CA SER A 89 -9.51 8.58 50.18
C SER A 89 -8.05 9.00 49.96
N LYS A 90 -7.57 9.92 50.82
CA LYS A 90 -6.17 10.36 50.83
C LYS A 90 -5.21 9.30 51.36
N TYR A 91 -5.70 8.37 52.18
CA TYR A 91 -4.89 7.39 52.92
C TYR A 91 -4.89 5.99 52.28
N GLU A 92 -5.63 5.82 51.19
CA GLU A 92 -5.77 4.54 50.50
C GLU A 92 -5.07 4.59 49.13
N SER A 93 -5.12 3.46 48.41
CA SER A 93 -4.61 3.40 47.04
C SER A 93 -5.27 4.45 46.13
N ALA A 94 -4.55 4.95 45.13
CA ALA A 94 -5.00 6.03 44.26
C ALA A 94 -6.46 5.82 43.79
N HIS A 95 -7.32 6.83 44.02
CA HIS A 95 -8.73 6.84 43.64
C HIS A 95 -9.63 5.74 44.27
N CYS A 96 -9.18 5.08 45.35
CA CYS A 96 -9.98 4.14 46.14
C CYS A 96 -10.55 4.83 47.39
N CYS A 97 -11.78 4.51 47.79
CA CYS A 97 -12.40 5.11 48.99
C CYS A 97 -12.07 4.40 50.31
N GLY A 98 -11.51 3.18 50.28
CA GLY A 98 -11.19 2.38 51.49
C GLY A 98 -12.33 1.51 52.03
N GLU A 99 -13.57 1.78 51.64
CA GLU A 99 -14.72 0.93 51.99
C GLU A 99 -14.79 -0.39 51.22
N ILE A 100 -15.61 -1.32 51.68
CA ILE A 100 -15.97 -2.54 50.96
C ILE A 100 -16.61 -2.17 49.60
N CYS A 101 -16.11 -2.78 48.52
CA CYS A 101 -16.48 -2.51 47.13
C CYS A 101 -17.97 -2.71 46.87
N GLY A 102 -18.54 -3.85 47.29
CA GLY A 102 -19.97 -4.14 47.17
C GLY A 102 -20.47 -4.40 45.74
N LYS A 103 -19.63 -4.23 44.71
CA LYS A 103 -20.01 -4.51 43.32
C LYS A 103 -20.23 -6.01 43.07
N TYR A 104 -21.18 -6.32 42.20
CA TYR A 104 -21.35 -7.66 41.65
C TYR A 104 -20.32 -7.92 40.54
N ARG A 105 -19.86 -9.17 40.46
CA ARG A 105 -18.83 -9.61 39.52
C ARG A 105 -19.41 -9.73 38.10
N VAL A 106 -19.06 -8.79 37.23
CA VAL A 106 -19.50 -8.76 35.82
C VAL A 106 -19.00 -10.02 35.10
N GLY A 107 -19.89 -10.72 34.40
CA GLY A 107 -19.55 -11.91 33.61
C GLY A 107 -19.42 -13.22 34.42
N THR A 108 -19.83 -13.23 35.69
CA THR A 108 -19.91 -14.47 36.50
C THR A 108 -21.32 -14.64 37.03
N ASN A 109 -21.78 -15.89 37.21
CA ASN A 109 -23.10 -16.17 37.80
C ASN A 109 -23.07 -16.14 39.34
N CYS A 110 -22.20 -15.31 39.92
CA CYS A 110 -22.01 -15.23 41.36
C CYS A 110 -23.01 -14.24 41.97
N PRO A 111 -23.94 -14.67 42.85
CA PRO A 111 -24.93 -13.79 43.47
C PRO A 111 -24.39 -12.98 44.65
N HIS A 112 -23.09 -13.11 44.97
CA HIS A 112 -22.50 -12.48 46.15
C HIS A 112 -21.81 -11.14 45.81
N PRO A 113 -22.05 -10.07 46.57
CA PRO A 113 -21.34 -8.81 46.40
C PRO A 113 -19.84 -8.95 46.76
N CYS A 114 -19.00 -8.10 46.16
CA CYS A 114 -17.57 -8.09 46.45
C CYS A 114 -17.29 -7.56 47.86
N THR A 115 -16.66 -8.38 48.70
CA THR A 115 -16.30 -8.07 50.10
C THR A 115 -14.93 -7.41 50.25
N ARG A 116 -14.17 -7.24 49.16
CA ARG A 116 -12.85 -6.59 49.18
C ARG A 116 -13.01 -5.08 49.34
N LYS A 117 -12.00 -4.40 49.88
CA LYS A 117 -11.89 -2.93 49.80
C LYS A 117 -11.97 -2.46 48.34
N CYS A 118 -12.43 -1.23 48.13
CA CYS A 118 -12.47 -0.55 46.84
C CYS A 118 -11.14 -0.75 46.09
N HIS A 119 -11.21 -1.27 44.88
CA HIS A 119 -10.05 -1.67 44.09
C HIS A 119 -10.28 -1.30 42.62
N ALA A 120 -9.20 -1.15 41.85
CA ALA A 120 -9.28 -0.95 40.40
C ALA A 120 -9.57 -2.27 39.66
N GLY A 121 -10.13 -2.16 38.46
CA GLY A 121 -10.36 -3.30 37.58
C GLY A 121 -11.51 -4.23 37.99
N PRO A 122 -11.63 -5.39 37.33
CA PRO A 122 -12.68 -6.37 37.63
C PRO A 122 -12.51 -6.98 39.02
N CYS A 123 -13.64 -7.27 39.67
CA CYS A 123 -13.66 -7.95 40.97
C CYS A 123 -13.06 -9.35 40.82
N GLY A 124 -12.12 -9.71 41.73
CA GLY A 124 -11.52 -11.04 41.78
C GLY A 124 -12.52 -12.14 42.15
N PRO A 125 -12.09 -13.42 42.20
CA PRO A 125 -12.96 -14.55 42.49
C PRO A 125 -13.71 -14.37 43.82
N CYS A 126 -14.88 -14.97 43.91
CA CYS A 126 -15.68 -14.90 45.13
C CYS A 126 -15.04 -15.72 46.25
N THR A 127 -14.95 -15.11 47.44
CA THR A 127 -14.45 -15.76 48.65
C THR A 127 -15.52 -16.59 49.37
N ALA A 128 -16.80 -16.45 48.97
CA ALA A 128 -17.83 -17.38 49.40
C ALA A 128 -17.50 -18.76 48.80
N GLY A 129 -17.42 -19.78 49.66
CA GLY A 129 -17.10 -21.15 49.24
C GLY A 129 -18.00 -21.59 48.09
N GLY A 130 -17.42 -22.09 47.00
CA GLY A 130 -18.19 -22.72 45.94
C GLY A 130 -18.24 -24.24 46.11
N LYS A 131 -18.75 -24.91 45.08
CA LYS A 131 -18.99 -26.36 45.12
C LYS A 131 -17.68 -27.14 45.04
N THR A 132 -17.59 -28.23 45.80
CA THR A 132 -16.56 -29.26 45.63
C THR A 132 -17.00 -30.22 44.53
N VAL A 133 -16.21 -30.32 43.46
CA VAL A 133 -16.46 -31.29 42.39
C VAL A 133 -15.22 -32.15 42.16
N LYS A 134 -15.39 -33.35 41.58
CA LYS A 134 -14.24 -34.17 41.15
C LYS A 134 -13.60 -33.56 39.91
N CYS A 135 -12.27 -33.65 39.80
CA CYS A 135 -11.54 -33.19 38.62
C CYS A 135 -11.97 -33.94 37.35
N PHE A 136 -11.58 -33.45 36.16
CA PHE A 136 -11.73 -34.21 34.91
C PHE A 136 -11.08 -35.60 34.98
N CYS A 137 -10.00 -35.71 35.75
CA CYS A 137 -9.29 -36.96 36.03
C CYS A 137 -9.98 -37.89 37.04
N GLY A 138 -11.02 -37.45 37.75
CA GLY A 138 -11.69 -38.16 38.85
C GLY A 138 -10.88 -38.33 40.14
N ARG A 139 -9.58 -38.01 40.15
CA ARG A 139 -8.62 -38.37 41.21
C ARG A 139 -8.51 -37.37 42.36
N ASN A 140 -8.74 -36.09 42.10
CA ASN A 140 -8.71 -35.03 43.11
C ASN A 140 -10.07 -34.34 43.17
N VAL A 141 -10.44 -33.85 44.35
CA VAL A 141 -11.57 -32.94 44.53
C VAL A 141 -11.05 -31.52 44.39
N VAL A 142 -11.71 -30.72 43.55
CA VAL A 142 -11.39 -29.32 43.33
C VAL A 142 -12.51 -28.47 43.91
N HIS A 143 -12.14 -27.41 44.63
CA HIS A 143 -13.06 -26.40 45.09
C HIS A 143 -13.24 -25.38 43.97
N LEU A 144 -14.40 -25.41 43.30
CA LEU A 144 -14.75 -24.36 42.36
C LEU A 144 -15.12 -23.10 43.14
N GLY A 145 -14.67 -21.94 42.67
CA GLY A 145 -15.13 -20.66 43.21
C GLY A 145 -16.62 -20.47 42.97
N CYS A 146 -17.31 -19.72 43.84
CA CYS A 146 -18.73 -19.43 43.65
C CYS A 146 -18.96 -18.72 42.30
N GLY A 147 -19.81 -19.31 41.45
CA GLY A 147 -20.13 -18.82 40.10
C GLY A 147 -19.18 -19.30 38.99
N GLN A 148 -18.25 -20.21 39.27
CA GLN A 148 -17.44 -20.91 38.27
C GLN A 148 -18.19 -22.15 37.74
N ASP A 149 -18.12 -22.36 36.43
CA ASP A 149 -18.70 -23.53 35.77
C ASP A 149 -17.87 -24.79 36.01
N GLU A 150 -18.51 -25.96 35.90
CA GLU A 150 -17.81 -27.24 36.03
C GLU A 150 -16.73 -27.46 34.96
N SER A 151 -16.75 -26.69 33.87
CA SER A 151 -15.70 -26.68 32.84
C SER A 151 -14.33 -26.27 33.36
N SER A 152 -14.26 -25.63 34.54
CA SER A 152 -12.99 -25.27 35.19
C SER A 152 -12.50 -26.31 36.20
N ARG A 153 -13.05 -27.53 36.19
CA ARG A 153 -12.68 -28.61 37.15
C ARG A 153 -11.32 -29.27 36.90
N SER A 154 -10.33 -28.55 36.38
CA SER A 154 -8.96 -29.08 36.34
C SER A 154 -8.31 -28.98 37.73
N CYS A 155 -7.67 -30.05 38.19
CA CYS A 155 -6.93 -30.02 39.46
C CYS A 155 -5.50 -29.48 39.34
N GLY A 156 -5.03 -29.13 38.14
CA GLY A 156 -3.67 -28.66 37.88
C GLY A 156 -2.56 -29.70 38.09
N LYS A 157 -2.89 -30.90 38.59
CA LYS A 157 -1.95 -32.03 38.74
C LYS A 157 -1.92 -32.90 37.48
N MET A 158 -0.92 -33.76 37.37
CA MET A 158 -0.84 -34.77 36.31
C MET A 158 -2.07 -35.71 36.35
N CYS A 159 -2.65 -35.98 35.18
CA CYS A 159 -3.88 -36.75 35.02
C CYS A 159 -3.73 -38.18 35.56
N MET A 160 -2.62 -38.84 35.20
CA MET A 160 -2.23 -40.19 35.63
C MET A 160 -3.28 -41.29 35.34
N LYS A 161 -4.22 -41.02 34.44
CA LYS A 161 -5.16 -42.01 33.91
C LYS A 161 -4.41 -43.03 33.05
N GLU A 162 -4.74 -44.30 33.18
CA GLU A 162 -4.10 -45.37 32.41
C GLU A 162 -4.53 -45.30 30.93
N LEU A 163 -3.55 -45.26 30.04
CA LEU A 163 -3.74 -45.26 28.58
C LEU A 163 -3.83 -46.70 28.05
N PRO A 164 -4.33 -46.93 26.81
CA PRO A 164 -4.37 -48.26 26.21
C PRO A 164 -3.02 -48.99 26.15
N CYS A 165 -1.91 -48.25 26.12
CA CYS A 165 -0.56 -48.79 26.19
C CYS A 165 -0.06 -49.10 27.61
N ARG A 166 -0.96 -49.12 28.61
CA ARG A 166 -0.69 -49.34 30.06
C ARG A 166 0.21 -48.31 30.73
N HIS A 167 0.54 -47.22 30.05
CA HIS A 167 1.26 -46.09 30.63
C HIS A 167 0.29 -45.08 31.23
N ALA A 168 0.71 -44.39 32.30
CA ALA A 168 -0.06 -43.31 32.91
C ALA A 168 0.06 -42.01 32.09
N CYS A 169 -1.05 -41.29 31.92
CA CYS A 169 -1.07 -39.98 31.28
C CYS A 169 -0.32 -38.93 32.11
N ILE A 170 0.80 -38.41 31.60
CA ILE A 170 1.61 -37.37 32.27
C ILE A 170 1.16 -35.93 31.99
N ALA A 171 0.12 -35.74 31.17
CA ALA A 171 -0.42 -34.41 30.91
C ALA A 171 -1.11 -33.84 32.16
N ILE A 172 -1.11 -32.51 32.29
CA ILE A 172 -1.91 -31.82 33.30
C ILE A 172 -3.38 -32.20 33.11
N CYS A 173 -4.14 -32.34 34.20
CA CYS A 173 -5.57 -32.63 34.18
C CYS A 173 -6.28 -31.75 33.14
N HIS A 174 -6.82 -32.40 32.12
CA HIS A 174 -7.36 -31.77 30.93
C HIS A 174 -8.81 -32.22 30.74
N ASP A 175 -9.55 -31.46 29.94
CA ASP A 175 -10.86 -31.85 29.45
C ASP A 175 -10.71 -32.82 28.26
N GLY A 176 -11.64 -33.76 28.10
CA GLY A 176 -11.66 -34.71 26.98
C GLY A 176 -10.71 -35.93 27.09
N PRO A 177 -10.52 -36.68 26.00
CA PRO A 177 -9.69 -37.89 25.96
C PRO A 177 -8.21 -37.59 26.15
N CYS A 178 -7.46 -38.53 26.73
CA CYS A 178 -6.04 -38.32 27.00
C CYS A 178 -5.19 -38.25 25.72
N PRO A 179 -4.16 -37.39 25.69
CA PRO A 179 -3.24 -37.31 24.57
C PRO A 179 -2.43 -38.61 24.40
N LYS A 180 -1.81 -38.78 23.22
CA LYS A 180 -0.93 -39.92 22.92
C LYS A 180 0.17 -40.07 23.97
N CYS A 181 0.58 -41.31 24.23
CA CYS A 181 1.59 -41.60 25.22
C CYS A 181 2.98 -41.06 24.81
N SER A 182 3.53 -40.15 25.61
CA SER A 182 4.87 -39.57 25.41
C SER A 182 5.99 -40.33 26.13
N VAL A 183 5.70 -41.47 26.78
CA VAL A 183 6.72 -42.29 27.46
C VAL A 183 7.71 -42.81 26.42
N GLN A 184 8.99 -42.59 26.69
CA GLN A 184 10.10 -43.05 25.85
C GLN A 184 10.29 -44.56 26.05
N VAL A 185 10.09 -45.35 25.00
CA VAL A 185 10.30 -46.80 24.98
C VAL A 185 11.38 -47.16 23.98
N GLU A 186 12.29 -48.06 24.35
CA GLU A 186 13.30 -48.59 23.43
C GLU A 186 12.70 -49.65 22.53
N LYS A 187 12.79 -49.45 21.22
CA LYS A 187 12.26 -50.37 20.21
C LYS A 187 13.35 -50.72 19.18
N PRO A 188 13.36 -51.96 18.65
CA PRO A 188 14.33 -52.38 17.64
C PRO A 188 13.99 -51.91 16.22
N CYS A 189 15.00 -51.74 15.36
CA CYS A 189 14.83 -51.53 13.92
C CYS A 189 14.14 -52.75 13.25
N TYR A 190 13.64 -52.59 12.02
CA TYR A 190 13.17 -53.72 11.19
C TYR A 190 14.24 -54.82 10.97
N CYS A 191 15.50 -54.45 11.14
CA CYS A 191 16.65 -55.35 11.06
C CYS A 191 17.05 -56.04 12.38
N GLY A 192 16.53 -55.62 13.54
CA GLY A 192 16.95 -56.07 14.87
C GLY A 192 18.35 -55.63 15.35
N LYS A 193 19.19 -55.01 14.51
CA LYS A 193 20.58 -54.65 14.82
C LYS A 193 20.74 -53.47 15.78
N GLU A 194 19.81 -52.53 15.77
CA GLU A 194 19.88 -51.30 16.56
C GLU A 194 18.56 -51.06 17.29
N LYS A 195 18.64 -50.41 18.47
CA LYS A 195 17.51 -49.98 19.27
C LYS A 195 17.55 -48.47 19.39
N SER A 196 16.39 -47.82 19.30
CA SER A 196 16.26 -46.38 19.53
C SER A 196 15.03 -46.08 20.38
N LYS A 197 15.06 -44.92 21.03
CA LYS A 197 14.01 -44.48 21.95
C LYS A 197 12.94 -43.71 21.19
N PHE A 198 11.70 -44.14 21.31
CA PHE A 198 10.54 -43.51 20.67
C PHE A 198 9.44 -43.24 21.69
N SER A 199 8.57 -42.27 21.40
CA SER A 199 7.31 -42.10 22.09
C SER A 199 6.44 -43.35 21.87
N CYS A 200 5.98 -43.96 22.95
CA CYS A 200 5.12 -45.14 22.89
C CYS A 200 3.88 -44.92 22.02
N GLY A 201 3.33 -43.70 21.97
CA GLY A 201 2.16 -43.33 21.18
C GLY A 201 2.38 -43.27 19.67
N ASP A 202 3.62 -43.30 19.19
CA ASP A 202 3.97 -43.22 17.77
C ASP A 202 4.65 -44.51 17.24
N CYS A 203 4.74 -45.53 18.09
CA CYS A 203 5.32 -46.83 17.74
C CYS A 203 4.30 -47.68 16.98
N VAL A 204 4.52 -47.90 15.67
CA VAL A 204 3.79 -48.88 14.86
C VAL A 204 4.74 -50.05 14.56
N GLN A 205 4.36 -51.26 14.97
CA GLN A 205 5.17 -52.45 14.73
C GLN A 205 4.88 -53.01 13.33
N ASP A 206 5.92 -53.32 12.57
CA ASP A 206 5.78 -54.03 11.30
C ASP A 206 5.44 -55.51 11.56
N PRO A 207 4.37 -56.04 10.96
CA PRO A 207 3.90 -57.41 11.24
C PRO A 207 4.86 -58.51 10.77
N VAL A 208 5.73 -58.22 9.79
CA VAL A 208 6.67 -59.21 9.23
C VAL A 208 8.00 -59.20 9.97
N THR A 209 8.59 -58.02 10.13
CA THR A 209 9.95 -57.87 10.69
C THR A 209 9.96 -57.70 12.19
N LYS A 210 8.80 -57.49 12.83
CA LYS A 210 8.62 -57.17 14.26
C LYS A 210 9.38 -55.93 14.73
N GLY A 211 9.97 -55.15 13.83
CA GLY A 211 10.65 -53.89 14.13
C GLY A 211 9.73 -52.67 13.97
N PHE A 212 10.22 -51.50 14.38
CA PHE A 212 9.41 -50.29 14.50
C PHE A 212 9.89 -49.13 13.62
N TYR A 213 11.13 -49.19 13.13
CA TYR A 213 11.75 -48.13 12.33
C TYR A 213 12.88 -48.65 11.44
N SER A 214 13.23 -47.86 10.42
CA SER A 214 14.43 -48.08 9.62
C SER A 214 15.62 -47.38 10.24
N CYS A 215 16.67 -48.13 10.63
CA CYS A 215 17.92 -47.54 11.12
C CYS A 215 18.84 -47.03 10.01
N LYS A 216 18.41 -47.09 8.74
CA LYS A 216 19.19 -46.70 7.55
C LYS A 216 20.51 -47.45 7.33
N ASN A 217 20.85 -48.42 8.18
CA ASN A 217 21.96 -49.34 7.93
C ASN A 217 21.55 -50.45 6.95
N VAL A 218 22.54 -51.08 6.32
CA VAL A 218 22.32 -52.23 5.43
C VAL A 218 21.70 -53.39 6.23
N CYS A 219 20.59 -53.93 5.73
CA CYS A 219 19.79 -54.98 6.37
C CYS A 219 20.64 -56.20 6.71
N GLY A 220 21.37 -56.74 5.72
CA GLY A 220 22.35 -57.81 5.90
C GLY A 220 21.78 -59.18 6.30
N LYS A 221 20.45 -59.33 6.37
CA LYS A 221 19.81 -60.64 6.60
C LYS A 221 20.19 -61.60 5.47
N LEU A 222 20.44 -62.86 5.83
CA LEU A 222 20.73 -63.92 4.87
C LEU A 222 19.48 -64.15 4.00
N LEU A 223 19.64 -64.07 2.68
CA LEU A 223 18.56 -64.35 1.73
C LEU A 223 18.25 -65.86 1.72
N ALA A 224 17.09 -66.24 1.18
CA ALA A 224 16.64 -67.64 1.12
C ALA A 224 17.62 -68.59 0.40
N CYS A 225 18.55 -68.06 -0.41
CA CYS A 225 19.60 -68.83 -1.06
C CYS A 225 20.76 -69.24 -0.15
N GLY A 226 20.81 -68.79 1.12
CA GLY A 226 21.80 -69.20 2.10
C GLY A 226 23.22 -68.64 1.91
N LYS A 227 23.54 -68.05 0.75
CA LYS A 227 24.88 -67.51 0.44
C LYS A 227 24.94 -65.99 0.27
N HIS A 228 23.82 -65.31 0.02
CA HIS A 228 23.80 -63.86 -0.18
C HIS A 228 23.16 -63.11 0.99
N HIS A 229 23.66 -61.92 1.27
CA HIS A 229 23.11 -61.01 2.27
C HIS A 229 22.30 -59.90 1.61
N CYS A 230 21.20 -59.50 2.25
CA CYS A 230 20.38 -58.38 1.80
C CYS A 230 21.20 -57.08 1.81
N THR A 231 21.41 -56.48 0.63
CA THR A 231 22.16 -55.22 0.45
C THR A 231 21.29 -53.97 0.59
N LYS A 232 19.97 -54.12 0.69
CA LYS A 232 19.05 -52.99 0.90
C LYS A 232 19.25 -52.38 2.29
N LEU A 233 18.94 -51.09 2.40
CA LEU A 233 18.80 -50.42 3.69
C LEU A 233 17.70 -51.10 4.51
N CYS A 234 17.76 -50.97 5.83
CA CYS A 234 16.76 -51.49 6.75
C CYS A 234 15.35 -51.14 6.27
N HIS A 235 14.55 -52.14 5.94
CA HIS A 235 13.23 -51.99 5.31
C HIS A 235 12.20 -52.82 6.06
N SER A 236 10.93 -52.44 5.94
CA SER A 236 9.78 -53.24 6.38
C SER A 236 9.52 -54.40 5.41
N GLY A 237 8.88 -55.48 5.87
CA GLY A 237 8.57 -56.64 5.01
C GLY A 237 9.73 -57.63 4.76
N PRO A 238 9.48 -58.69 3.97
CA PRO A 238 10.46 -59.74 3.67
C PRO A 238 11.61 -59.23 2.79
N CYS A 239 12.79 -59.83 2.91
CA CYS A 239 13.91 -59.52 2.02
C CYS A 239 13.65 -60.10 0.62
N GLU A 240 14.16 -59.41 -0.41
CA GLU A 240 14.01 -59.84 -1.79
C GLU A 240 14.75 -61.15 -2.11
N GLU A 241 14.37 -61.78 -3.21
CA GLU A 241 14.99 -63.01 -3.70
C GLU A 241 16.47 -62.81 -4.06
N CYS A 242 17.17 -63.93 -4.25
CA CYS A 242 18.57 -63.93 -4.65
C CYS A 242 18.77 -63.10 -5.93
N PRO A 243 19.75 -62.18 -5.99
CA PRO A 243 20.04 -61.41 -7.21
C PRO A 243 20.42 -62.30 -8.41
N THR A 244 20.95 -63.49 -8.12
CA THR A 244 21.40 -64.51 -9.08
C THR A 244 20.81 -65.88 -8.71
N PRO A 245 19.50 -66.09 -8.86
CA PRO A 245 18.90 -67.39 -8.59
C PRO A 245 19.41 -68.42 -9.62
N ILE A 246 19.59 -69.68 -9.20
CA ILE A 246 20.11 -70.79 -10.04
C ILE A 246 19.21 -71.03 -11.28
N SER A 247 17.97 -70.54 -11.25
CA SER A 247 17.04 -70.56 -12.38
C SER A 247 17.51 -69.76 -13.61
N ILE A 248 18.44 -68.82 -13.47
CA ILE A 248 18.97 -68.02 -14.59
C ILE A 248 20.05 -68.81 -15.34
N LYS A 249 19.65 -69.53 -16.40
CA LYS A 249 20.53 -70.33 -17.28
C LYS A 249 21.04 -69.57 -18.51
N THR A 250 20.64 -68.32 -18.70
CA THR A 250 20.96 -67.50 -19.87
C THR A 250 21.30 -66.06 -19.47
N CYS A 251 22.02 -65.32 -20.33
CA CYS A 251 22.17 -63.86 -20.21
C CYS A 251 20.80 -63.19 -20.16
N ALA A 252 20.76 -61.97 -19.61
CA ALA A 252 19.57 -61.14 -19.66
C ALA A 252 19.04 -60.91 -21.11
N CYS A 253 19.90 -61.11 -22.12
CA CYS A 253 19.63 -61.06 -23.54
C CYS A 253 19.14 -62.37 -24.18
N GLY A 254 19.17 -63.51 -23.48
CA GLY A 254 18.85 -64.85 -23.99
C GLY A 254 19.90 -65.51 -24.90
N LYS A 255 20.88 -64.77 -25.42
CA LYS A 255 21.84 -65.25 -26.44
C LYS A 255 23.01 -66.10 -25.90
N THR A 256 23.41 -65.93 -24.64
CA THR A 256 24.53 -66.65 -24.02
C THR A 256 23.99 -67.57 -22.93
N HIS A 257 24.33 -68.85 -22.96
CA HIS A 257 23.91 -69.83 -21.95
C HIS A 257 25.01 -70.02 -20.91
N TYR A 258 24.63 -70.07 -19.62
CA TYR A 258 25.53 -70.31 -18.51
C TYR A 258 25.20 -71.65 -17.84
N ASN A 259 26.23 -72.46 -17.58
CA ASN A 259 26.07 -73.76 -16.96
C ASN A 259 26.45 -73.66 -15.48
N ARG A 260 25.51 -73.17 -14.64
CA ARG A 260 25.75 -72.87 -13.23
C ARG A 260 25.16 -73.93 -12.31
N LYS A 261 25.91 -74.30 -11.27
CA LYS A 261 25.49 -75.21 -10.19
C LYS A 261 25.17 -74.46 -8.91
N GLU A 262 25.76 -73.28 -8.69
CA GLU A 262 25.54 -72.48 -7.48
C GLU A 262 25.26 -71.00 -7.79
N CYS A 263 24.68 -70.25 -6.84
CA CYS A 263 24.38 -68.82 -6.99
C CYS A 263 25.63 -67.90 -7.00
N THR A 264 26.81 -68.44 -6.68
CA THR A 264 28.12 -67.74 -6.65
C THR A 264 28.98 -67.96 -7.90
N ASP A 265 28.56 -68.81 -8.84
CA ASP A 265 29.34 -69.09 -10.05
C ASP A 265 29.55 -67.80 -10.87
N PRO A 266 30.77 -67.54 -11.40
CA PRO A 266 31.07 -66.36 -12.20
C PRO A 266 30.17 -66.27 -13.44
N PHE A 267 29.62 -65.08 -13.68
CA PHE A 267 28.99 -64.78 -14.97
C PHE A 267 30.08 -64.37 -15.95
N GLU A 268 30.29 -65.13 -17.02
CA GLU A 268 31.05 -64.63 -18.16
C GLU A 268 30.29 -63.46 -18.79
N GLU A 269 30.96 -62.30 -18.90
CA GLU A 269 30.34 -61.09 -19.45
C GLU A 269 29.92 -61.33 -20.90
N CYS A 270 28.62 -61.20 -21.15
CA CYS A 270 28.11 -61.30 -22.51
C CYS A 270 28.57 -60.06 -23.31
N PRO A 271 29.34 -60.21 -24.40
CA PRO A 271 29.90 -59.09 -25.17
C PRO A 271 28.86 -58.34 -26.00
N GLU A 272 27.63 -58.86 -26.06
CA GLU A 272 26.53 -58.31 -26.84
C GLU A 272 25.91 -57.07 -26.19
N ILE A 273 25.44 -56.15 -27.03
CA ILE A 273 24.62 -55.01 -26.60
C ILE A 273 23.24 -55.52 -26.18
N CYS A 274 22.69 -55.01 -25.09
CA CYS A 274 21.42 -55.48 -24.52
C CYS A 274 20.26 -55.46 -25.53
N GLY A 275 20.13 -54.38 -26.31
CA GLY A 275 19.15 -54.27 -27.40
C GLY A 275 17.68 -54.26 -26.98
N LYS A 276 17.38 -54.30 -25.66
CA LYS A 276 16.01 -54.27 -25.15
C LYS A 276 15.35 -52.91 -25.39
N LYS A 277 14.10 -52.94 -25.87
CA LYS A 277 13.25 -51.74 -25.98
C LYS A 277 12.75 -51.36 -24.59
N LEU A 278 13.13 -50.17 -24.14
CA LEU A 278 12.76 -49.59 -22.85
C LEU A 278 11.29 -49.11 -22.87
N PRO A 279 10.62 -48.97 -21.71
CA PRO A 279 9.29 -48.37 -21.61
C PRO A 279 9.21 -46.95 -22.19
N CYS A 280 10.33 -46.22 -22.19
CA CYS A 280 10.43 -44.89 -22.80
C CYS A 280 10.52 -44.89 -24.34
N GLY A 281 10.49 -46.06 -24.99
CA GLY A 281 10.54 -46.21 -26.44
C GLY A 281 11.95 -46.34 -27.04
N HIS A 282 12.99 -45.97 -26.30
CA HIS A 282 14.40 -46.08 -26.71
C HIS A 282 14.96 -47.50 -26.60
N ILE A 283 16.08 -47.76 -27.26
CA ILE A 283 16.79 -49.04 -27.25
C ILE A 283 17.98 -48.94 -26.27
N CYS A 284 18.20 -49.99 -25.47
CA CYS A 284 19.35 -50.04 -24.57
C CYS A 284 20.65 -50.34 -25.35
N HIS A 285 21.54 -49.35 -25.42
CA HIS A 285 22.87 -49.46 -26.04
C HIS A 285 23.99 -49.91 -25.09
N SER A 286 23.67 -50.24 -23.84
CA SER A 286 24.64 -50.76 -22.87
C SER A 286 24.98 -52.23 -23.17
N LYS A 287 26.18 -52.67 -22.77
CA LYS A 287 26.54 -54.10 -22.72
C LYS A 287 25.47 -54.87 -21.94
N CYS A 288 25.24 -56.13 -22.31
CA CYS A 288 24.27 -57.00 -21.66
C CYS A 288 24.49 -57.01 -20.13
N HIS A 289 23.46 -56.65 -19.38
CA HIS A 289 23.53 -56.48 -17.94
C HIS A 289 22.32 -57.14 -17.26
N PHE A 290 22.49 -57.52 -16.00
CA PHE A 290 21.41 -57.99 -15.14
C PHE A 290 20.83 -56.81 -14.34
N GLY A 291 19.51 -56.69 -14.28
CA GLY A 291 18.80 -55.56 -13.65
C GLY A 291 18.09 -54.63 -14.66
N PRO A 292 17.42 -53.57 -14.18
CA PRO A 292 16.63 -52.67 -15.03
C PRO A 292 17.53 -51.85 -15.97
N CYS A 293 17.18 -51.82 -17.25
CA CYS A 293 17.91 -51.03 -18.25
C CYS A 293 17.75 -49.52 -17.97
N LYS A 294 18.86 -48.78 -17.96
CA LYS A 294 18.85 -47.32 -17.84
C LYS A 294 19.02 -46.70 -19.23
N CYS A 295 18.16 -45.74 -19.55
CA CYS A 295 18.26 -45.01 -20.81
C CYS A 295 19.37 -43.95 -20.72
N THR A 296 20.25 -43.90 -21.72
CA THR A 296 21.31 -42.88 -21.84
C THR A 296 20.93 -41.74 -22.78
N GLU A 297 19.79 -41.86 -23.48
CA GLU A 297 19.31 -40.84 -24.41
C GLU A 297 18.87 -39.58 -23.66
N LYS A 298 19.06 -38.43 -24.30
CA LYS A 298 18.54 -37.14 -23.82
C LYS A 298 17.22 -36.87 -24.50
N ILE A 299 16.24 -36.40 -23.72
CA ILE A 299 14.93 -35.96 -24.22
C ILE A 299 14.77 -34.46 -23.97
N GLN A 300 14.02 -33.81 -24.86
CA GLN A 300 13.68 -32.42 -24.71
C GLN A 300 12.45 -32.28 -23.80
N LYS A 301 12.60 -31.63 -22.64
CA LYS A 301 11.48 -31.26 -21.76
C LYS A 301 11.29 -29.76 -21.75
N ARG A 302 10.04 -29.31 -21.79
CA ARG A 302 9.70 -27.90 -21.63
C ARG A 302 9.92 -27.48 -20.17
N CYS A 303 10.57 -26.36 -19.96
CA CYS A 303 10.75 -25.75 -18.65
C CYS A 303 9.39 -25.52 -17.97
N ARG A 304 9.37 -25.54 -16.63
CA ARG A 304 8.21 -25.27 -15.77
C ARG A 304 7.49 -23.95 -16.10
N CYS A 305 8.22 -22.92 -16.53
CA CYS A 305 7.64 -21.63 -16.96
C CYS A 305 7.19 -21.61 -18.44
N GLY A 306 7.46 -22.67 -19.20
CA GLY A 306 7.07 -22.80 -20.60
C GLY A 306 7.99 -22.14 -21.63
N LYS A 307 8.96 -21.33 -21.19
CA LYS A 307 9.73 -20.41 -22.04
C LYS A 307 10.88 -21.06 -22.83
N GLU A 308 11.52 -22.06 -22.25
CA GLU A 308 12.71 -22.71 -22.81
C GLU A 308 12.53 -24.23 -22.81
N ILE A 309 13.16 -24.90 -23.78
CA ILE A 309 13.20 -26.35 -23.88
C ILE A 309 14.60 -26.78 -23.43
N ILE A 310 14.66 -27.64 -22.42
CA ILE A 310 15.89 -28.08 -21.78
C ILE A 310 16.08 -29.57 -22.05
N GLU A 311 17.29 -29.96 -22.45
CA GLU A 311 17.65 -31.36 -22.63
C GLU A 311 17.91 -32.01 -21.28
N VAL A 312 17.15 -33.05 -20.97
CA VAL A 312 17.29 -33.83 -19.74
C VAL A 312 17.45 -35.32 -20.05
N PRO A 313 18.10 -36.10 -19.17
CA PRO A 313 18.19 -37.54 -19.34
C PRO A 313 16.79 -38.18 -19.42
N CYS A 314 16.63 -39.15 -20.31
CA CYS A 314 15.40 -39.92 -20.43
C CYS A 314 15.09 -40.66 -19.12
N GLY A 315 13.91 -40.43 -18.55
CA GLY A 315 13.50 -40.95 -17.23
C GLY A 315 13.65 -39.95 -16.07
N TYR A 316 14.08 -38.71 -16.32
CA TYR A 316 14.06 -37.66 -15.30
C TYR A 316 12.61 -37.29 -14.91
N GLU A 317 12.20 -37.57 -13.67
CA GLU A 317 10.84 -37.30 -13.16
C GLU A 317 10.67 -35.88 -12.58
N GLY A 318 11.77 -35.12 -12.40
CA GLY A 318 11.72 -33.78 -11.84
C GLY A 318 11.15 -32.71 -12.79
N GLU A 319 10.65 -31.62 -12.21
CA GLU A 319 10.37 -30.39 -12.97
C GLU A 319 11.69 -29.72 -13.37
N VAL A 320 11.75 -29.17 -14.59
CA VAL A 320 12.93 -28.49 -15.10
C VAL A 320 12.73 -26.98 -14.99
N THR A 321 13.66 -26.26 -14.38
CA THR A 321 13.61 -24.79 -14.22
C THR A 321 14.70 -24.11 -15.05
N CYS A 322 14.42 -22.92 -15.58
CA CYS A 322 15.40 -22.11 -16.33
C CYS A 322 15.86 -20.89 -15.53
N GLU A 323 16.93 -20.24 -15.95
CA GLU A 323 17.46 -19.03 -15.28
C GLU A 323 16.83 -17.73 -15.79
N ASN A 324 15.84 -17.83 -16.68
CA ASN A 324 15.16 -16.68 -17.25
C ASN A 324 14.39 -15.90 -16.17
N VAL A 325 14.68 -14.60 -16.08
CA VAL A 325 13.89 -13.64 -15.31
C VAL A 325 12.60 -13.33 -16.07
N CYS A 326 11.46 -13.46 -15.42
CA CYS A 326 10.17 -13.02 -15.96
C CYS A 326 10.16 -11.49 -16.02
N ASN A 327 9.79 -10.89 -17.15
CA ASN A 327 9.73 -9.44 -17.34
C ASN A 327 8.29 -8.95 -17.66
N ASP A 328 7.31 -9.81 -17.37
CA ASP A 328 5.90 -9.54 -17.59
C ASP A 328 5.41 -8.47 -16.63
N LEU A 329 4.39 -7.72 -17.04
CA LEU A 329 3.76 -6.72 -16.18
C LEU A 329 3.01 -7.42 -15.04
N LEU A 330 3.16 -6.90 -13.83
CA LEU A 330 2.32 -7.26 -12.69
C LEU A 330 0.90 -6.70 -12.89
N ASN A 331 -0.05 -7.14 -12.07
CA ASN A 331 -1.46 -6.72 -12.13
C ASN A 331 -1.66 -5.18 -12.10
N CYS A 332 -0.71 -4.42 -11.54
CA CYS A 332 -0.72 -2.96 -11.53
C CYS A 332 -0.44 -2.31 -12.90
N LYS A 333 0.02 -3.08 -13.90
CA LYS A 333 0.41 -2.66 -15.26
C LYS A 333 1.54 -1.62 -15.34
N VAL A 334 2.19 -1.31 -14.21
CA VAL A 334 3.31 -0.36 -14.13
C VAL A 334 4.61 -1.09 -13.82
N HIS A 335 4.59 -1.93 -12.77
CA HIS A 335 5.75 -2.70 -12.35
C HIS A 335 5.85 -4.03 -13.09
N ARG A 336 7.09 -4.49 -13.30
CA ARG A 336 7.40 -5.75 -13.94
C ARG A 336 7.79 -6.80 -12.88
N CYS A 337 7.50 -8.06 -13.18
CA CYS A 337 8.01 -9.18 -12.42
C CYS A 337 9.55 -9.22 -12.53
N ASP A 338 10.21 -9.79 -11.53
CA ASP A 338 11.66 -10.00 -11.47
C ASP A 338 12.02 -11.43 -11.01
N LYS A 339 11.01 -12.31 -10.92
CA LYS A 339 11.19 -13.69 -10.47
C LYS A 339 11.83 -14.56 -11.55
N LYS A 340 12.87 -15.31 -11.18
CA LYS A 340 13.47 -16.36 -12.02
C LYS A 340 12.49 -17.52 -12.18
N CYS A 341 12.33 -18.02 -13.41
CA CYS A 341 11.43 -19.13 -13.76
C CYS A 341 9.98 -18.97 -13.24
N CYS A 342 9.36 -17.81 -13.50
CA CYS A 342 8.00 -17.54 -13.04
C CYS A 342 6.96 -18.53 -13.65
N LEU A 343 6.16 -19.16 -12.80
CA LEU A 343 5.05 -20.06 -13.18
C LEU A 343 3.92 -19.36 -13.94
N ALA A 344 3.73 -18.08 -13.67
CA ALA A 344 2.70 -17.25 -14.28
C ALA A 344 3.25 -16.47 -15.49
N HIS A 345 4.33 -16.93 -16.12
CA HIS A 345 4.84 -16.32 -17.34
C HIS A 345 3.73 -16.19 -18.39
N SER A 346 3.62 -15.00 -18.99
CA SER A 346 2.55 -14.60 -19.92
C SER A 346 1.14 -14.54 -19.31
N LYS A 347 0.98 -14.66 -17.99
CA LYS A 347 -0.31 -14.57 -17.28
C LYS A 347 -0.30 -13.42 -16.27
N ILE A 348 -0.71 -12.23 -16.73
CA ILE A 348 -0.68 -10.97 -15.94
C ILE A 348 -1.64 -11.01 -14.73
N ASN A 349 -2.82 -11.63 -14.86
CA ASN A 349 -3.87 -11.66 -13.83
C ASN A 349 -3.78 -12.88 -12.88
N SER A 350 -2.60 -13.46 -12.70
CA SER A 350 -2.40 -14.55 -11.73
C SER A 350 -2.13 -13.99 -10.34
N ASP A 351 -2.54 -14.72 -9.29
CA ASP A 351 -2.19 -14.41 -7.89
C ASP A 351 -0.66 -14.28 -7.67
N LEU A 352 0.14 -14.92 -8.53
CA LEU A 352 1.60 -14.85 -8.50
C LEU A 352 2.18 -13.54 -9.06
N HIS A 353 1.39 -12.77 -9.83
CA HIS A 353 1.72 -11.46 -10.41
C HIS A 353 1.01 -10.29 -9.70
N GLN A 354 0.87 -10.40 -8.38
CA GLN A 354 0.38 -9.31 -7.54
C GLN A 354 1.48 -8.29 -7.23
N CYS A 355 1.20 -7.01 -7.47
CA CYS A 355 2.13 -5.93 -7.17
C CYS A 355 2.04 -5.46 -5.71
N PHE A 356 3.14 -5.57 -4.98
CA PHE A 356 3.31 -5.04 -3.62
C PHE A 356 4.35 -3.92 -3.52
N ASN A 357 4.90 -3.47 -4.66
CA ASN A 357 5.87 -2.39 -4.70
C ASN A 357 5.24 -1.07 -4.26
N TYR A 358 6.05 -0.17 -3.68
CA TYR A 358 5.64 1.20 -3.39
C TYR A 358 5.48 2.00 -4.69
N CYS A 359 4.58 2.99 -4.70
CA CYS A 359 4.36 3.84 -5.87
C CYS A 359 5.60 4.67 -6.25
N GLY A 360 6.28 5.28 -5.28
CA GLY A 360 7.54 5.99 -5.48
C GLY A 360 7.48 7.29 -6.31
N LYS A 361 6.32 7.60 -6.90
CA LYS A 361 6.11 8.80 -7.74
C LYS A 361 6.28 10.08 -6.93
N GLU A 362 6.96 11.06 -7.51
CA GLU A 362 7.12 12.40 -6.92
C GLU A 362 5.79 13.15 -6.94
N LEU A 363 5.36 13.59 -5.74
CA LEU A 363 4.16 14.39 -5.55
C LEU A 363 4.47 15.88 -5.83
N PRO A 364 3.45 16.73 -6.08
CA PRO A 364 3.65 18.16 -6.30
C PRO A 364 4.40 18.89 -5.17
N CYS A 365 4.40 18.34 -3.96
CA CYS A 365 5.14 18.86 -2.81
C CYS A 365 6.62 18.42 -2.77
N GLY A 366 7.12 17.69 -3.77
CA GLY A 366 8.50 17.17 -3.84
C GLY A 366 8.74 15.87 -3.05
N HIS A 367 7.78 15.39 -2.27
CA HIS A 367 7.89 14.12 -1.54
C HIS A 367 7.52 12.92 -2.43
N LYS A 368 8.14 11.76 -2.18
CA LYS A 368 7.84 10.50 -2.88
C LYS A 368 6.62 9.82 -2.26
N CYS A 369 5.74 9.26 -3.09
CA CYS A 369 4.56 8.52 -2.65
C CYS A 369 4.95 7.18 -1.98
N MET A 370 4.63 7.04 -0.68
CA MET A 370 4.95 5.85 0.12
C MET A 370 3.79 4.86 0.28
N GLN A 371 2.76 4.99 -0.55
CA GLN A 371 1.67 4.02 -0.58
C GLN A 371 2.03 2.83 -1.48
N ILE A 372 1.40 1.69 -1.21
CA ILE A 372 1.44 0.52 -2.10
C ILE A 372 0.97 0.95 -3.49
N CYS A 373 1.58 0.39 -4.54
CA CYS A 373 1.27 0.71 -5.93
C CYS A 373 -0.24 0.62 -6.19
N HIS A 374 -0.82 1.77 -6.53
CA HIS A 374 -2.21 1.89 -6.92
C HIS A 374 -2.37 1.94 -8.46
N GLY A 375 -1.39 1.38 -9.19
CA GLY A 375 -1.30 1.44 -10.65
C GLY A 375 -1.27 2.87 -11.18
N ASN A 376 -1.94 3.10 -12.31
CA ASN A 376 -2.01 4.41 -12.96
C ASN A 376 -3.03 5.40 -12.32
N LYS A 377 -3.58 5.08 -11.15
CA LYS A 377 -4.49 5.99 -10.45
C LYS A 377 -3.74 7.20 -9.90
N LYS A 378 -4.44 8.33 -9.70
CA LYS A 378 -3.88 9.54 -9.08
C LYS A 378 -3.38 9.22 -7.67
N CYS A 379 -2.16 9.67 -7.35
CA CYS A 379 -1.60 9.46 -6.02
C CYS A 379 -2.45 10.17 -4.95
N PRO A 380 -2.60 9.56 -3.76
CA PRO A 380 -3.21 10.23 -2.62
C PRO A 380 -2.37 11.43 -2.15
N PRO A 381 -2.95 12.35 -1.36
CA PRO A 381 -2.21 13.46 -0.79
C PRO A 381 -1.03 12.97 0.05
N CYS A 382 0.00 13.82 0.16
CA CYS A 382 1.22 13.49 0.90
C CYS A 382 0.90 13.18 2.37
N SER A 383 1.44 12.08 2.89
CA SER A 383 1.26 11.66 4.28
C SER A 383 2.26 12.33 5.25
N HIS A 384 3.17 13.18 4.75
CA HIS A 384 4.06 13.94 5.62
C HIS A 384 3.27 15.00 6.40
N MET A 385 3.60 15.13 7.68
CA MET A 385 3.07 16.15 8.57
C MET A 385 4.16 17.17 8.89
N MET A 386 3.86 18.45 8.73
CA MET A 386 4.71 19.54 9.21
C MET A 386 4.48 19.74 10.71
N LEU A 387 5.59 19.73 11.46
CA LEU A 387 5.62 19.93 12.91
C LEU A 387 5.87 21.40 13.30
N THR A 388 6.05 22.27 12.32
CA THR A 388 6.20 23.71 12.52
C THR A 388 4.89 24.44 12.18
N PRO A 389 4.55 25.51 12.91
CA PRO A 389 3.35 26.28 12.62
C PRO A 389 3.46 26.97 11.25
N LEU A 390 2.40 26.90 10.45
CA LEU A 390 2.32 27.57 9.16
C LEU A 390 1.74 28.97 9.38
N THR A 391 2.56 30.00 9.19
CA THR A 391 2.19 31.40 9.46
C THR A 391 1.89 32.18 8.18
N CYS A 392 1.00 33.18 8.24
CA CYS A 392 0.91 34.22 7.20
C CYS A 392 2.27 34.90 7.03
N ARG A 393 2.48 35.58 5.89
CA ARG A 393 3.64 36.45 5.69
C ARG A 393 3.78 37.54 6.77
N CYS A 394 2.65 37.96 7.34
CA CYS A 394 2.56 38.95 8.41
C CYS A 394 2.89 38.44 9.84
N GLY A 395 3.04 37.12 10.04
CA GLY A 395 3.18 36.48 11.35
C GLY A 395 1.93 36.47 12.26
N LYS A 396 0.90 37.29 12.01
CA LYS A 396 -0.28 37.44 12.90
C LYS A 396 -1.25 36.26 12.87
N THR A 397 -1.46 35.62 11.71
CA THR A 397 -2.32 34.44 11.57
C THR A 397 -1.47 33.19 11.42
N LYS A 398 -1.76 32.14 12.18
CA LYS A 398 -1.00 30.88 12.17
C LYS A 398 -1.90 29.66 12.27
N ILE A 399 -1.54 28.61 11.54
CA ILE A 399 -2.10 27.26 11.69
C ILE A 399 -1.10 26.48 12.58
N MET A 400 -1.60 25.81 13.62
CA MET A 400 -0.77 25.06 14.55
C MET A 400 -0.53 23.61 14.06
N PRO A 401 0.63 23.00 14.37
CA PRO A 401 0.90 21.58 14.14
C PRO A 401 -0.12 20.65 14.81
N PRO A 402 -0.38 19.45 14.25
CA PRO A 402 0.21 18.86 13.05
C PRO A 402 -0.47 19.33 11.74
N ILE A 403 0.31 19.78 10.76
CA ILE A 403 -0.21 20.33 9.49
C ILE A 403 0.10 19.37 8.34
N PRO A 404 -0.89 18.85 7.62
CA PRO A 404 -0.65 18.01 6.45
C PRO A 404 0.19 18.73 5.38
N CYS A 405 1.15 18.03 4.79
CA CYS A 405 1.95 18.56 3.69
C CYS A 405 1.05 18.94 2.50
N GLY A 406 1.21 20.17 2.00
CA GLY A 406 0.36 20.74 0.95
C GLY A 406 -0.85 21.54 1.46
N THR A 407 -1.00 21.72 2.78
CA THR A 407 -1.98 22.65 3.35
C THR A 407 -1.69 24.07 2.86
N GLN A 408 -2.70 24.74 2.32
CA GLN A 408 -2.55 26.12 1.86
C GLN A 408 -2.32 27.06 3.06
N PRO A 409 -1.51 28.13 2.89
CA PRO A 409 -1.31 29.12 3.94
C PRO A 409 -2.63 29.72 4.44
N PRO A 410 -2.73 30.11 5.72
CA PRO A 410 -3.96 30.68 6.27
C PRO A 410 -4.33 32.00 5.57
N GLN A 411 -5.61 32.18 5.29
CA GLN A 411 -6.15 33.48 4.86
C GLN A 411 -6.03 34.48 6.02
N CYS A 412 -5.43 35.63 5.74
CA CYS A 412 -5.13 36.63 6.74
C CYS A 412 -5.90 37.92 6.43
N ASN A 413 -6.74 38.35 7.37
CA ASN A 413 -7.56 39.56 7.24
C ASN A 413 -6.89 40.82 7.82
N TYR A 414 -5.63 40.73 8.25
CA TYR A 414 -4.89 41.90 8.71
C TYR A 414 -4.39 42.73 7.52
N PRO A 415 -4.29 44.07 7.66
CA PRO A 415 -3.78 44.93 6.60
C PRO A 415 -2.35 44.55 6.23
N CYS A 416 -2.04 44.61 4.94
CA CYS A 416 -0.69 44.38 4.43
C CYS A 416 0.27 45.46 4.94
N LEU A 417 1.45 45.05 5.43
CA LEU A 417 2.49 45.95 5.96
C LEU A 417 3.58 46.30 4.93
N ILE A 418 3.43 45.83 3.69
CA ILE A 418 4.43 46.05 2.63
C ILE A 418 4.29 47.47 2.10
N ILE A 419 5.36 48.26 2.23
CA ILE A 419 5.44 49.60 1.65
C ILE A 419 5.83 49.47 0.17
N PRO A 420 5.07 50.06 -0.77
CA PRO A 420 5.41 50.03 -2.18
C PRO A 420 6.80 50.65 -2.43
N PRO A 421 7.62 50.10 -3.32
CA PRO A 421 8.96 50.64 -3.60
C PRO A 421 8.91 52.06 -4.17
N CYS A 422 7.77 52.48 -4.74
CA CYS A 422 7.58 53.85 -5.24
C CYS A 422 7.33 54.90 -4.15
N GLY A 423 7.30 54.51 -2.87
CA GLY A 423 7.17 55.44 -1.73
C GLY A 423 5.79 56.11 -1.57
N HIS A 424 4.83 55.79 -2.44
CA HIS A 424 3.47 56.32 -2.38
C HIS A 424 2.60 55.58 -1.34
N PRO A 425 1.50 56.23 -0.85
CA PRO A 425 0.56 55.60 0.06
C PRO A 425 0.07 54.23 -0.47
N PRO A 426 0.16 53.16 0.34
CA PRO A 426 -0.27 51.84 -0.09
C PRO A 426 -1.79 51.81 -0.28
N VAL A 427 -2.24 51.17 -1.36
CA VAL A 427 -3.65 50.80 -1.50
C VAL A 427 -4.01 49.86 -0.35
N GLN A 428 -5.09 50.15 0.38
CA GLN A 428 -5.51 49.31 1.50
C GLN A 428 -5.95 47.94 0.98
N HIS A 429 -5.26 46.88 1.41
CA HIS A 429 -5.58 45.50 1.09
C HIS A 429 -5.10 44.57 2.21
N ASN A 430 -5.68 43.36 2.24
CA ASN A 430 -5.36 42.35 3.24
C ASN A 430 -4.02 41.67 2.94
N CYS A 431 -3.43 41.06 3.97
CA CYS A 431 -2.23 40.26 3.86
C CYS A 431 -2.43 39.11 2.86
N HIS A 432 -1.53 39.02 1.89
CA HIS A 432 -1.57 38.04 0.82
C HIS A 432 -0.20 37.40 0.62
N PHE A 433 -0.15 36.33 -0.18
CA PHE A 433 1.09 35.76 -0.69
C PHE A 433 1.24 36.17 -2.16
N GLY A 434 2.38 36.73 -2.55
CA GLY A 434 2.64 37.24 -3.91
C GLY A 434 2.94 38.74 -3.95
N SER A 435 2.77 39.35 -5.12
CA SER A 435 3.03 40.79 -5.35
C SER A 435 1.83 41.65 -4.95
N CYS A 436 2.08 42.81 -4.33
CA CYS A 436 1.03 43.74 -3.94
C CYS A 436 0.30 44.33 -5.16
N PRO A 437 -0.95 44.80 -4.99
CA PRO A 437 -1.67 45.55 -6.01
C PRO A 437 -0.86 46.74 -6.54
N LYS A 438 -1.00 47.03 -7.84
CA LYS A 438 -0.28 48.12 -8.52
C LYS A 438 -0.67 49.48 -7.92
N CYS A 439 0.31 50.38 -7.80
CA CYS A 439 0.11 51.71 -7.20
C CYS A 439 -0.72 52.62 -8.12
N THR A 440 -1.88 53.08 -7.63
CA THR A 440 -2.82 53.94 -8.36
C THR A 440 -2.58 55.44 -8.17
N SER A 441 -1.62 55.83 -7.33
CA SER A 441 -1.28 57.24 -7.09
C SER A 441 -0.89 57.95 -8.39
N LEU A 442 -1.48 59.12 -8.63
CA LEU A 442 -1.24 59.89 -9.85
C LEU A 442 0.15 60.53 -9.80
N THR A 443 0.94 60.28 -10.85
CA THR A 443 2.27 60.84 -11.07
C THR A 443 2.30 61.55 -12.42
N GLU A 444 3.06 62.65 -12.52
CA GLU A 444 3.27 63.33 -13.80
C GLU A 444 4.38 62.64 -14.59
N LYS A 445 4.05 62.13 -15.78
CA LYS A 445 5.01 61.50 -16.70
C LYS A 445 4.92 62.11 -18.09
N THR A 446 5.96 61.97 -18.89
CA THR A 446 6.04 62.51 -20.26
C THR A 446 5.25 61.64 -21.26
N CYS A 447 4.59 62.24 -22.27
CA CYS A 447 3.92 61.47 -23.35
C CYS A 447 4.95 60.66 -24.14
N TYR A 448 4.47 59.66 -24.88
CA TYR A 448 5.22 59.03 -25.97
C TYR A 448 5.83 60.02 -26.97
N CYS A 449 5.21 61.20 -27.16
CA CYS A 449 5.74 62.25 -28.05
C CYS A 449 6.83 63.13 -27.41
N GLY A 450 7.08 63.03 -26.10
CA GLY A 450 8.03 63.86 -25.36
C GLY A 450 7.64 65.33 -25.16
N LYS A 451 6.56 65.80 -25.79
CA LYS A 451 6.16 67.21 -25.80
C LYS A 451 5.30 67.63 -24.59
N ASN A 452 4.41 66.74 -24.14
CA ASN A 452 3.43 67.05 -23.09
C ASN A 452 3.62 66.15 -21.87
N LYS A 453 3.29 66.66 -20.68
CA LYS A 453 3.20 65.87 -19.44
C LYS A 453 1.75 65.44 -19.20
N VAL A 454 1.55 64.20 -18.77
CA VAL A 454 0.25 63.59 -18.48
C VAL A 454 0.24 63.06 -17.04
N LYS A 455 -0.87 63.24 -16.33
CA LYS A 455 -1.08 62.68 -14.99
C LYS A 455 -1.61 61.27 -15.11
N ILE A 456 -0.79 60.28 -14.77
CA ILE A 456 -1.14 58.86 -14.89
C ILE A 456 -0.79 58.10 -13.60
N PRO A 457 -1.50 57.00 -13.30
CA PRO A 457 -1.15 56.12 -12.20
C PRO A 457 0.33 55.70 -12.22
N CYS A 458 0.97 55.68 -11.07
CA CYS A 458 2.40 55.41 -10.89
C CYS A 458 2.87 54.14 -11.62
N TYR A 459 2.04 53.09 -11.64
CA TYR A 459 2.36 51.83 -12.31
C TYR A 459 2.46 51.91 -13.84
N ILE A 460 1.91 52.95 -14.46
CA ILE A 460 1.94 53.16 -15.92
C ILE A 460 3.18 53.99 -16.24
N GLU A 461 4.12 53.44 -17.02
CA GLU A 461 5.39 54.10 -17.32
C GLU A 461 5.26 55.32 -18.23
N SER A 462 4.32 55.28 -19.19
CA SER A 462 4.08 56.37 -20.15
C SER A 462 2.68 56.24 -20.74
N ALA A 463 2.12 57.35 -21.24
CA ALA A 463 0.79 57.36 -21.83
C ALA A 463 0.66 58.39 -22.96
N SER A 464 -0.43 58.31 -23.70
CA SER A 464 -0.80 59.26 -24.75
C SER A 464 -1.32 60.58 -24.16
N CYS A 465 -0.98 61.71 -24.80
CA CYS A 465 -1.47 63.04 -24.46
C CYS A 465 -2.79 63.38 -25.16
N GLY A 466 -3.37 62.43 -25.92
CA GLY A 466 -4.63 62.62 -26.64
C GLY A 466 -4.54 63.50 -27.89
N GLN A 467 -3.40 64.14 -28.15
CA GLN A 467 -3.17 64.98 -29.34
C GLN A 467 -2.76 64.16 -30.56
N ILE A 468 -3.04 64.67 -31.76
CA ILE A 468 -2.58 64.06 -33.03
C ILE A 468 -1.04 64.07 -33.08
N CYS A 469 -0.43 62.97 -33.50
CA CYS A 469 1.02 62.76 -33.48
C CYS A 469 1.77 63.77 -34.37
N GLY A 470 1.29 63.99 -35.60
CA GLY A 470 1.80 65.03 -36.50
C GLY A 470 3.23 64.82 -37.03
N LYS A 471 3.88 63.68 -36.72
CA LYS A 471 5.21 63.37 -37.24
C LYS A 471 5.15 63.15 -38.77
N PRO A 472 6.13 63.67 -39.54
CA PRO A 472 6.19 63.45 -40.98
C PRO A 472 6.41 61.97 -41.29
N MET A 473 5.68 61.45 -42.28
CA MET A 473 5.78 60.05 -42.72
C MET A 473 6.97 59.87 -43.68
N PRO A 474 7.55 58.66 -43.79
CA PRO A 474 8.67 58.39 -44.69
C PRO A 474 8.41 58.69 -46.17
N CYS A 475 7.14 58.77 -46.59
CA CYS A 475 6.76 59.13 -47.95
C CYS A 475 6.93 60.61 -48.30
N GLY A 476 7.25 61.48 -47.32
CA GLY A 476 7.50 62.91 -47.51
C GLY A 476 6.26 63.78 -47.79
N VAL A 477 5.10 63.17 -48.09
CA VAL A 477 3.86 63.88 -48.44
C VAL A 477 2.83 63.85 -47.32
N HIS A 478 2.83 62.80 -46.49
CA HIS A 478 1.83 62.62 -45.43
C HIS A 478 2.41 62.86 -44.04
N VAL A 479 1.54 63.28 -43.11
CA VAL A 479 1.82 63.36 -41.66
C VAL A 479 0.99 62.32 -40.92
N CYS A 480 1.48 61.85 -39.79
CA CYS A 480 0.75 60.89 -38.96
C CYS A 480 -0.49 61.56 -38.33
N LYS A 481 -1.69 61.12 -38.75
CA LYS A 481 -2.99 61.56 -38.22
C LYS A 481 -3.48 60.74 -37.01
N ARG A 482 -2.70 59.75 -36.56
CA ARG A 482 -3.02 58.96 -35.34
C ARG A 482 -2.83 59.83 -34.09
N VAL A 483 -3.57 59.54 -33.02
CA VAL A 483 -3.35 60.10 -31.67
C VAL A 483 -1.94 59.72 -31.16
N CYS A 484 -1.30 60.49 -30.25
CA CYS A 484 0.01 60.19 -29.61
C CYS A 484 0.01 58.69 -29.26
N HIS A 485 0.85 57.91 -29.93
CA HIS A 485 0.88 56.46 -29.79
C HIS A 485 2.31 56.03 -29.48
N ASP A 486 2.45 54.84 -28.91
CA ASP A 486 3.72 54.18 -28.73
C ASP A 486 4.22 53.58 -30.07
N GLY A 487 5.54 53.57 -30.27
CA GLY A 487 6.16 52.99 -31.47
C GLY A 487 6.21 53.89 -32.72
N PRO A 488 6.75 53.38 -33.84
CA PRO A 488 6.91 54.11 -35.10
C PRO A 488 5.55 54.39 -35.76
N CYS A 489 5.42 55.52 -36.46
CA CYS A 489 4.18 55.90 -37.16
C CYS A 489 3.90 55.03 -38.41
N THR A 490 4.80 54.10 -38.73
CA THR A 490 4.71 53.17 -39.85
C THR A 490 4.84 51.73 -39.34
N GLU A 491 3.93 50.86 -39.77
CA GLU A 491 3.97 49.44 -39.37
C GLU A 491 4.94 48.61 -40.22
N ASN A 492 5.35 49.09 -41.40
CA ASN A 492 6.31 48.42 -42.31
C ASN A 492 7.11 49.40 -43.20
N GLY A 493 7.39 50.61 -42.72
CA GLY A 493 8.03 51.67 -43.53
C GLY A 493 7.16 52.26 -44.65
N GLN A 494 6.02 51.64 -44.97
CA GLN A 494 5.05 52.13 -45.94
C GLN A 494 4.03 53.09 -45.31
N CYS A 495 3.59 54.07 -46.08
CA CYS A 495 2.55 55.00 -45.67
C CYS A 495 1.15 54.35 -45.81
N PRO A 496 0.36 54.23 -44.72
CA PRO A 496 -0.95 53.56 -44.74
C PRO A 496 -2.06 54.42 -45.35
N TYR A 497 -1.80 55.72 -45.61
CA TYR A 497 -2.76 56.61 -46.24
C TYR A 497 -2.81 56.40 -47.76
N GLU A 498 -3.96 56.66 -48.36
CA GLU A 498 -4.13 56.74 -49.82
C GLU A 498 -3.46 58.02 -50.37
N CYS A 499 -3.05 58.01 -51.65
CA CYS A 499 -2.32 59.14 -52.22
C CYS A 499 -3.15 60.44 -52.26
N GLY A 500 -4.42 60.37 -52.66
CA GLY A 500 -5.32 61.52 -52.68
C GLY A 500 -5.00 62.62 -53.70
N LYS A 501 -3.91 62.52 -54.48
CA LYS A 501 -3.59 63.45 -55.59
C LYS A 501 -4.63 63.32 -56.73
N LYS A 502 -5.00 64.43 -57.38
CA LYS A 502 -5.93 64.40 -58.54
C LYS A 502 -5.29 63.65 -59.71
N LYS A 503 -6.03 62.74 -60.34
CA LYS A 503 -5.57 62.07 -61.57
C LYS A 503 -5.46 63.12 -62.70
N PRO A 504 -4.46 63.03 -63.59
CA PRO A 504 -4.28 64.05 -64.64
C PRO A 504 -5.31 63.94 -65.77
N TYR A 505 -5.96 62.78 -65.94
CA TYR A 505 -6.89 62.47 -67.03
C TYR A 505 -8.37 62.40 -66.60
N CYS A 506 -8.68 62.67 -65.32
CA CYS A 506 -10.06 62.82 -64.83
C CYS A 506 -10.08 63.68 -63.55
N THR A 507 -11.24 64.17 -63.14
CA THR A 507 -11.38 65.02 -61.93
C THR A 507 -11.32 64.25 -60.60
N HIS A 508 -11.11 62.93 -60.65
CA HIS A 508 -11.10 62.06 -59.48
C HIS A 508 -9.72 61.95 -58.79
N ASN A 509 -9.73 61.72 -57.48
CA ASN A 509 -8.52 61.54 -56.68
C ASN A 509 -7.97 60.10 -56.81
N CYS A 510 -6.65 59.97 -56.66
CA CYS A 510 -5.97 58.68 -56.67
C CYS A 510 -6.18 57.95 -55.33
N ASN A 511 -6.98 56.87 -55.37
CA ASN A 511 -7.23 56.01 -54.21
C ASN A 511 -6.19 54.88 -54.07
N SER A 512 -5.12 54.89 -54.87
CA SER A 512 -4.03 53.92 -54.73
C SER A 512 -3.26 54.18 -53.43
N LYS A 513 -2.64 53.11 -52.89
CA LYS A 513 -1.70 53.22 -51.76
C LYS A 513 -0.68 54.33 -52.02
N CYS A 514 -0.31 55.07 -50.97
CA CYS A 514 0.65 56.15 -51.08
C CYS A 514 1.96 55.67 -51.70
N HIS A 515 2.32 56.29 -52.82
CA HIS A 515 3.54 56.06 -53.58
C HIS A 515 4.51 57.25 -53.46
N GLY A 516 4.32 58.08 -52.42
CA GLY A 516 5.15 59.25 -52.14
C GLY A 516 5.12 60.29 -53.28
N ASN A 517 6.30 60.55 -53.84
CA ASN A 517 6.50 61.53 -54.92
C ASN A 517 6.55 60.91 -56.33
N THR A 518 6.38 59.60 -56.47
CA THR A 518 6.27 59.02 -57.83
C THR A 518 4.96 59.45 -58.51
N PRO A 519 4.87 59.42 -59.85
CA PRO A 519 3.62 59.67 -60.55
C PRO A 519 2.54 58.65 -60.18
N CYS A 520 1.27 59.08 -60.16
CA CYS A 520 0.16 58.18 -59.82
C CYS A 520 0.00 57.05 -60.87
N PRO A 521 -0.35 55.82 -60.44
CA PRO A 521 -0.59 54.70 -61.36
C PRO A 521 -1.63 55.05 -62.43
N THR A 522 -1.38 54.62 -63.66
CA THR A 522 -2.23 54.83 -64.84
C THR A 522 -3.43 53.87 -64.91
N THR A 523 -3.83 53.30 -63.77
CA THR A 523 -4.97 52.38 -63.72
C THR A 523 -6.27 53.10 -64.10
N PRO A 524 -7.19 52.42 -64.82
CA PRO A 524 -8.50 52.96 -65.17
C PRO A 524 -9.21 53.52 -63.94
N CYS A 525 -9.96 54.60 -64.13
CA CYS A 525 -10.68 55.20 -63.02
C CYS A 525 -11.93 54.37 -62.66
N ASP A 526 -11.88 53.70 -61.50
CA ASP A 526 -12.98 52.83 -61.04
C ASP A 526 -14.15 53.59 -60.37
N GLN A 527 -14.15 54.93 -60.42
CA GLN A 527 -15.22 55.75 -59.85
C GLN A 527 -16.46 55.71 -60.75
N LEU A 528 -17.65 55.57 -60.15
CA LEU A 528 -18.91 55.57 -60.89
C LEU A 528 -19.30 56.99 -61.29
N VAL A 529 -19.59 57.18 -62.57
CA VAL A 529 -20.13 58.41 -63.14
C VAL A 529 -21.53 58.15 -63.68
N GLU A 530 -22.45 59.09 -63.45
CA GLU A 530 -23.81 59.00 -63.97
C GLU A 530 -23.80 59.49 -65.43
N VAL A 531 -24.09 58.59 -66.37
CA VAL A 531 -24.23 58.92 -67.80
C VAL A 531 -25.71 58.86 -68.17
N LYS A 532 -26.18 59.89 -68.87
CA LYS A 532 -27.57 60.00 -69.32
C LYS A 532 -27.65 59.60 -70.80
N CYS A 533 -28.68 58.84 -71.16
CA CYS A 533 -28.99 58.52 -72.55
C CYS A 533 -29.27 59.81 -73.35
N GLY A 534 -28.98 59.83 -74.64
CA GLY A 534 -29.22 61.00 -75.51
C GLY A 534 -30.67 61.47 -75.56
N CYS A 535 -31.64 60.61 -75.21
CA CYS A 535 -33.05 61.01 -75.04
C CYS A 535 -33.38 61.59 -73.66
N GLY A 536 -32.43 61.68 -72.72
CA GLY A 536 -32.53 62.37 -71.43
C GLY A 536 -33.26 61.62 -70.30
N PHE A 537 -34.04 60.58 -70.59
CA PHE A 537 -34.92 59.93 -69.60
C PHE A 537 -34.34 58.71 -68.89
N ARG A 538 -33.20 58.16 -69.34
CA ARG A 538 -32.51 57.05 -68.65
C ARG A 538 -31.15 57.50 -68.15
N LYS A 539 -30.91 57.33 -66.85
CA LYS A 539 -29.64 57.55 -66.17
C LYS A 539 -29.07 56.19 -65.80
N VAL A 540 -27.82 55.94 -66.18
CA VAL A 540 -27.12 54.71 -65.82
C VAL A 540 -25.78 55.10 -65.18
N GLN A 541 -25.45 54.47 -64.06
CA GLN A 541 -24.14 54.63 -63.45
C GLN A 541 -23.16 53.69 -64.17
N VAL A 542 -22.13 54.26 -64.77
CA VAL A 542 -21.07 53.52 -65.45
C VAL A 542 -19.73 53.88 -64.83
N VAL A 543 -18.77 52.98 -64.89
CA VAL A 543 -17.43 53.23 -64.36
C VAL A 543 -16.72 54.24 -65.26
N CYS A 544 -16.03 55.22 -64.67
CA CYS A 544 -15.35 56.30 -65.40
C CYS A 544 -14.34 55.79 -66.42
N GLY A 545 -13.57 54.74 -66.09
CA GLY A 545 -12.72 54.00 -67.03
C GLY A 545 -11.55 54.78 -67.65
N ALA A 546 -11.39 56.07 -67.34
CA ALA A 546 -10.38 56.93 -67.96
C ALA A 546 -8.95 56.42 -67.73
N THR A 547 -8.20 56.22 -68.82
CA THR A 547 -6.77 55.88 -68.87
C THR A 547 -6.03 56.88 -69.75
N PRO A 548 -4.68 56.95 -69.71
CA PRO A 548 -3.91 57.82 -70.60
C PRO A 548 -4.14 57.54 -72.10
N GLU A 549 -4.56 56.33 -72.46
CA GLU A 549 -4.68 55.85 -73.84
C GLU A 549 -6.08 56.07 -74.45
N ILE A 550 -7.12 56.29 -73.63
CA ILE A 550 -8.51 56.51 -74.09
C ILE A 550 -8.77 57.96 -74.55
N LEU A 551 -7.79 58.85 -74.41
CA LEU A 551 -7.89 60.23 -74.92
C LEU A 551 -7.71 60.37 -76.44
N SER A 552 -7.48 59.28 -77.20
CA SER A 552 -7.24 59.38 -78.65
C SER A 552 -8.40 58.94 -79.55
N HIS A 553 -9.45 58.27 -79.08
CA HIS A 553 -10.61 57.97 -79.93
C HIS A 553 -11.95 57.96 -79.21
N ASN A 554 -12.82 58.83 -79.73
CA ASN A 554 -14.28 58.87 -79.63
C ASN A 554 -14.87 59.68 -78.47
N ASN A 555 -15.15 60.94 -78.81
CA ASN A 555 -16.47 61.54 -78.58
C ASN A 555 -17.56 60.47 -78.67
N ILE A 556 -18.35 60.38 -77.62
CA ILE A 556 -19.76 60.02 -77.71
C ILE A 556 -20.47 61.31 -77.28
N SER A 557 -21.18 62.08 -78.11
CA SER A 557 -21.89 61.83 -79.38
C SER A 557 -21.24 60.92 -80.41
#